data_AF-A0A2V7F0I5-F1
#
_entry.id   AF-A0A2V7F0I5-F1
#
_cell.length_a   1.000
_cell.length_b   1.000
_cell.length_c   1.000
_cell.angle_alpha   90.00
_cell.angle_beta   90.00
_cell.angle_gamma   90.00
#
_symmetry.space_group_name_H-M   'P 1'
#
loop_
_entity.id
_entity.type
_entity.pdbx_description
1 polymer ?
#
loop_
_entity_poly.entity_id
_entity_poly.type
_entity_poly.pdbx_seq_one_letter_code
_entity_poly.pdbx_strand_id
1 'polypeptide(L)'
;MADDVFLLRRVAWVNDAVAKLDRAVAQEPGLPRYFRGLVLAELPARFGKAAAAVDDLQWVLDHKDRFPVGLRRSVYRGLAKAYTTLGREAEANAALVRSGYPSLDPTLPVFTTDNWVTAKDGFRFRPPRLVELAPRVYVAQGYDFADIAFVVTDDGIVAIDAGTTEANARAALAALRRITAAPITHVLVTHAHWDHIGGLPALRGASTRVVANARFADELKIVNDTGVGFRYFFGGDAPRRYELAPDRVIDHRETLTVGGTEFVLHPVRGAETSDALLIHLPASGVLFVGDTFMPYLGAPFLPEGSPEALFENIALIRSLAPRLLIHGHPPLTELFTIEALPGVESAMRDLHARALRRIAEGRSLVDILHENILPDTLKANPRLVVRFLVVRDNFIKRLYHQRTGYWKPDGEGLEVLAPSEWAAVLELLAGGRESAFAETARTLLGRGDHALALKVADLGLINHRESSTLADLRRRALDGLRARHQQLNPFKFIIYSEWAGADLPPVE
;
A
#
# COMPACT_ATOMS: atom_id res chain seq x y z
N MET A 1 2.18 32.27 -0.20
CA MET A 1 1.42 31.61 -1.29
C MET A 1 1.03 32.66 -2.34
N ALA A 2 0.48 32.30 -3.50
CA ALA A 2 0.12 33.26 -4.56
C ALA A 2 -0.82 34.39 -4.09
N ASP A 3 -1.53 34.16 -2.99
CA ASP A 3 -2.40 35.14 -2.32
C ASP A 3 -1.64 36.32 -1.69
N ASP A 4 -0.35 36.14 -1.38
CA ASP A 4 0.54 37.18 -0.84
C ASP A 4 1.19 38.02 -1.96
N VAL A 5 1.01 37.63 -3.23
CA VAL A 5 1.52 38.38 -4.39
C VAL A 5 0.44 39.32 -4.89
N PHE A 6 0.74 40.62 -4.85
CA PHE A 6 -0.12 41.68 -5.38
C PHE A 6 -0.59 41.34 -6.80
N LEU A 7 -1.87 41.52 -7.09
CA LEU A 7 -2.54 41.00 -8.30
C LEU A 7 -1.78 41.34 -9.60
N LEU A 8 -1.23 42.55 -9.71
CA LEU A 8 -0.47 43.02 -10.88
C LEU A 8 0.89 42.33 -11.06
N ARG A 9 1.46 41.71 -10.02
CA ARG A 9 2.75 40.99 -10.08
C ARG A 9 2.60 39.48 -10.28
N ARG A 10 1.38 38.95 -10.22
CA ARG A 10 1.12 37.50 -10.33
C ARG A 10 1.54 36.94 -11.70
N VAL A 11 1.34 37.68 -12.79
CA VAL A 11 1.75 37.24 -14.14
C VAL A 11 3.27 37.12 -14.24
N ALA A 12 4.01 38.12 -13.76
CA ALA A 12 5.47 38.09 -13.74
C ALA A 12 6.00 36.94 -12.88
N TRP A 13 5.40 36.73 -11.70
CA TRP A 13 5.76 35.62 -10.81
C TRP A 13 5.53 34.24 -11.43
N VAL A 14 4.39 34.04 -12.14
CA VAL A 14 4.13 32.80 -12.88
C VAL A 14 5.17 32.61 -13.99
N ASN A 15 5.49 33.66 -14.75
CA ASN A 15 6.51 33.58 -15.80
C ASN A 15 7.90 33.23 -15.24
N ASP A 16 8.28 33.80 -14.10
CA ASP A 16 9.54 33.47 -13.42
C ASP A 16 9.58 32.01 -12.92
N ALA A 17 8.46 31.51 -12.40
CA ALA A 17 8.33 30.11 -11.99
C ALA A 17 8.44 29.15 -13.19
N VAL A 18 7.79 29.48 -14.31
CA VAL A 18 7.92 28.73 -15.57
C VAL A 18 9.36 28.75 -16.07
N ALA A 19 10.04 29.90 -16.03
CA ALA A 19 11.44 30.01 -16.45
C ALA A 19 12.39 29.16 -15.60
N LYS A 20 12.10 28.95 -14.30
CA LYS A 20 12.85 28.02 -13.45
C LYS A 20 12.67 26.57 -13.91
N LEU A 21 11.44 26.18 -14.23
CA LEU A 21 11.15 24.84 -14.75
C LEU A 21 11.81 24.62 -16.12
N ASP A 22 11.80 25.62 -17.00
CA ASP A 22 12.46 25.55 -18.30
C ASP A 22 13.97 25.32 -18.16
N ARG A 23 14.63 26.01 -17.22
CA ARG A 23 16.05 25.78 -16.92
C ARG A 23 16.31 24.38 -16.37
N ALA A 24 15.43 23.88 -15.50
CA ALA A 24 15.57 22.53 -14.94
C ALA A 24 15.46 21.45 -16.03
N VAL A 25 14.49 21.57 -16.94
CA VAL A 25 14.35 20.64 -18.08
C VAL A 25 15.56 20.70 -19.02
N ALA A 26 16.12 21.88 -19.25
CA ALA A 26 17.30 22.04 -20.10
C ALA A 26 18.56 21.39 -19.50
N GLN A 27 18.65 21.29 -18.17
CA GLN A 27 19.75 20.62 -17.47
C GLN A 27 19.55 19.11 -17.40
N GLU A 28 18.33 18.66 -17.08
CA GLU A 28 18.02 17.24 -16.92
C GLU A 28 16.56 16.96 -17.35
N PRO A 29 16.33 16.26 -18.48
CA PRO A 29 15.00 16.08 -19.04
C PRO A 29 14.13 15.03 -18.32
N GLY A 30 14.60 14.37 -17.25
CA GLY A 30 13.86 13.32 -16.54
C GLY A 30 12.66 13.85 -15.72
N LEU A 31 12.71 13.69 -14.40
CA LEU A 31 11.68 14.21 -13.49
C LEU A 31 11.32 15.69 -13.69
N PRO A 32 12.26 16.60 -14.04
CA PRO A 32 11.89 17.98 -14.34
C PRO A 32 10.86 18.14 -15.46
N ARG A 33 10.87 17.31 -16.51
CA ARG A 33 9.85 17.35 -17.57
C ARG A 33 8.48 16.95 -17.05
N TYR A 34 8.42 15.92 -16.22
CA TYR A 34 7.17 15.50 -15.57
C TYR A 34 6.58 16.65 -14.75
N PHE A 35 7.36 17.28 -13.87
CA PHE A 35 6.85 18.38 -13.05
C PHE A 35 6.49 19.61 -13.88
N ARG A 36 7.31 19.95 -14.90
CA ARG A 36 7.00 21.07 -15.80
C ARG A 36 5.70 20.81 -16.56
N GLY A 37 5.55 19.67 -17.20
CA GLY A 37 4.35 19.29 -17.94
C GLY A 37 3.08 19.40 -17.10
N LEU A 38 3.10 18.89 -15.87
CA LEU A 38 1.97 19.01 -14.94
C LEU A 38 1.66 20.46 -14.58
N VAL A 39 2.67 21.27 -14.24
CA VAL A 39 2.47 22.69 -13.90
C VAL A 39 1.92 23.46 -15.10
N LEU A 40 2.47 23.26 -16.30
CA LEU A 40 2.03 23.94 -17.51
C LEU A 40 0.60 23.57 -17.90
N ALA A 41 0.17 22.34 -17.65
CA ALA A 41 -1.20 21.87 -17.90
C ALA A 41 -2.26 22.55 -17.02
N GLU A 42 -1.88 23.06 -15.84
CA GLU A 42 -2.76 23.81 -14.94
C GLU A 42 -2.84 25.31 -15.26
N LEU A 43 -1.98 25.82 -16.16
CA LEU A 43 -1.94 27.24 -16.46
C LEU A 43 -3.13 27.66 -17.34
N PRO A 44 -3.78 28.81 -17.06
CA PRO A 44 -4.82 29.36 -17.92
C PRO A 44 -4.33 29.58 -19.36
N ALA A 45 -5.24 29.43 -20.34
CA ALA A 45 -4.97 29.54 -21.78
C ALA A 45 -4.13 30.78 -22.18
N ARG A 46 -4.33 31.92 -21.50
CA ARG A 46 -3.60 33.18 -21.73
C ARG A 46 -2.08 33.08 -21.60
N PHE A 47 -1.54 32.05 -20.94
CA PHE A 47 -0.09 31.83 -20.84
C PHE A 47 0.49 31.09 -22.06
N GLY A 48 -0.34 30.48 -22.91
CA GLY A 48 0.11 29.83 -24.15
C GLY A 48 1.01 28.60 -23.92
N LYS A 49 0.88 27.90 -22.78
CA LYS A 49 1.78 26.80 -22.39
C LYS A 49 1.23 25.40 -22.62
N ALA A 50 -0.03 25.26 -23.05
CA ALA A 50 -0.68 23.97 -23.20
C ALA A 50 0.01 23.03 -24.21
N ALA A 51 0.54 23.55 -25.33
CA ALA A 51 1.30 22.74 -26.28
C ALA A 51 2.58 22.17 -25.66
N ALA A 52 3.35 23.00 -24.94
CA ALA A 52 4.54 22.53 -24.23
C ALA A 52 4.21 21.52 -23.11
N ALA A 53 3.05 21.66 -22.46
CA ALA A 53 2.56 20.68 -21.50
C ALA A 53 2.32 19.31 -22.17
N VAL A 54 1.67 19.30 -23.34
CA VAL A 54 1.48 18.08 -24.14
C VAL A 54 2.82 17.44 -24.51
N ASP A 55 3.77 18.23 -25.02
CA ASP A 55 5.08 17.73 -25.44
C ASP A 55 5.84 17.08 -24.28
N ASP A 56 5.83 17.70 -23.11
CA ASP A 56 6.48 17.16 -21.91
C ASP A 56 5.82 15.88 -21.42
N LEU A 57 4.49 15.90 -21.28
CA LEU A 57 3.75 14.77 -20.72
C LEU A 57 3.72 13.56 -21.67
N GLN A 58 3.67 13.79 -22.99
CA GLN A 58 3.80 12.71 -23.96
C GLN A 58 5.22 12.12 -23.92
N TRP A 59 6.25 12.97 -23.81
CA TRP A 59 7.62 12.50 -23.65
C TRP A 59 7.79 11.60 -22.41
N VAL A 60 7.13 11.94 -21.30
CA VAL A 60 7.12 11.10 -20.08
C VAL A 60 6.53 9.72 -20.37
N LEU A 61 5.43 9.63 -21.12
CA LEU A 61 4.82 8.35 -21.49
C LEU A 61 5.71 7.50 -22.41
N ASP A 62 6.39 8.16 -23.35
CA ASP A 62 7.30 7.51 -24.30
C ASP A 62 8.58 6.99 -23.62
N HIS A 63 8.95 7.56 -22.47
CA HIS A 63 10.13 7.20 -21.67
C HIS A 63 9.76 6.68 -20.28
N LYS A 64 8.60 6.03 -20.14
CA LYS A 64 8.03 5.58 -18.86
C LYS A 64 8.96 4.67 -18.03
N ASP A 65 9.91 4.01 -18.66
CA ASP A 65 10.95 3.18 -18.03
C ASP A 65 12.00 4.01 -17.25
N ARG A 66 12.11 5.31 -17.52
CA ARG A 66 13.03 6.23 -16.83
C ARG A 66 12.43 6.89 -15.60
N PHE A 67 11.16 6.63 -15.31
CA PHE A 67 10.44 7.25 -14.20
C PHE A 67 10.11 6.23 -13.12
N PRO A 68 9.95 6.69 -11.85
CA PRO A 68 9.32 5.87 -10.84
C PRO A 68 7.98 5.31 -11.35
N VAL A 69 7.69 4.06 -10.99
CA VAL A 69 6.39 3.45 -11.24
C VAL A 69 5.31 4.28 -10.53
N GLY A 70 4.11 4.37 -11.12
CA GLY A 70 3.00 4.98 -10.42
C GLY A 70 2.84 6.48 -10.65
N LEU A 71 3.20 7.00 -11.82
CA LEU A 71 3.07 8.44 -12.12
C LEU A 71 2.12 8.76 -13.28
N ARG A 72 1.63 7.74 -13.99
CA ARG A 72 0.91 7.91 -15.27
C ARG A 72 -0.45 8.57 -15.08
N ARG A 73 -1.11 8.31 -13.95
CA ARG A 73 -2.43 8.91 -13.65
C ARG A 73 -2.42 10.43 -13.80
N SER A 74 -1.44 11.07 -13.17
CA SER A 74 -1.30 12.52 -13.22
C SER A 74 -0.91 13.02 -14.61
N VAL A 75 -0.08 12.27 -15.34
CA VAL A 75 0.31 12.56 -16.73
C VAL A 75 -0.91 12.59 -17.63
N TYR A 76 -1.78 11.56 -17.56
CA TYR A 76 -3.01 11.53 -18.33
C TYR A 76 -3.99 12.63 -17.93
N ARG A 77 -4.14 12.94 -16.63
CA ARG A 77 -4.99 14.06 -16.19
C ARG A 77 -4.45 15.41 -16.69
N GLY A 78 -3.13 15.61 -16.67
CA GLY A 78 -2.47 16.79 -17.22
C GLY A 78 -2.63 16.92 -18.74
N LEU A 79 -2.47 15.81 -19.47
CA LEU A 79 -2.74 15.74 -20.91
C LEU A 79 -4.19 16.12 -21.22
N ALA A 80 -5.15 15.58 -20.47
CA ALA A 80 -6.56 15.92 -20.64
C ALA A 80 -6.81 17.43 -20.51
N LYS A 81 -6.27 18.07 -19.44
CA LYS A 81 -6.37 19.53 -19.25
C LYS A 81 -5.71 20.32 -20.38
N ALA A 82 -4.52 19.92 -20.81
CA ALA A 82 -3.79 20.59 -21.86
C ALA A 82 -4.50 20.46 -23.22
N TYR A 83 -5.01 19.27 -23.57
CA TYR A 83 -5.79 19.03 -24.77
C TYR A 83 -7.11 19.82 -24.77
N THR A 84 -7.82 19.89 -23.65
CA THR A 84 -9.01 20.74 -23.52
C THR A 84 -8.67 22.21 -23.78
N THR A 85 -7.57 22.71 -23.23
CA THR A 85 -7.10 24.09 -23.44
C THR A 85 -6.77 24.38 -24.91
N LEU A 86 -6.33 23.36 -25.66
CA LEU A 86 -6.02 23.44 -27.09
C LEU A 86 -7.23 23.19 -28.01
N GLY A 87 -8.42 22.89 -27.48
CA GLY A 87 -9.60 22.53 -28.27
C GLY A 87 -9.55 21.13 -28.90
N ARG A 88 -8.69 20.23 -28.38
CA ARG A 88 -8.49 18.85 -28.86
C ARG A 88 -9.36 17.88 -28.08
N GLU A 89 -10.68 17.93 -28.30
CA GLU A 89 -11.67 17.23 -27.45
C GLU A 89 -11.52 15.71 -27.45
N ALA A 90 -11.26 15.09 -28.60
CA ALA A 90 -11.12 13.64 -28.70
C ALA A 90 -9.94 13.13 -27.87
N GLU A 91 -8.77 13.78 -28.00
CA GLU A 91 -7.59 13.45 -27.21
C GLU A 91 -7.77 13.79 -25.73
N ALA A 92 -8.46 14.89 -25.40
CA ALA A 92 -8.77 15.25 -24.03
C ALA A 92 -9.61 14.17 -23.35
N ASN A 93 -10.68 13.71 -24.01
CA ASN A 93 -11.55 12.65 -23.50
C ASN A 93 -10.81 11.33 -23.37
N ALA A 94 -10.00 10.95 -24.37
CA ALA A 94 -9.18 9.74 -24.30
C ALA A 94 -8.19 9.79 -23.13
N ALA A 95 -7.49 10.90 -22.94
CA ALA A 95 -6.58 11.08 -21.82
C ALA A 95 -7.32 11.08 -20.47
N LEU A 96 -8.50 11.68 -20.39
CA LEU A 96 -9.32 11.68 -19.17
C LEU A 96 -9.72 10.26 -18.77
N VAL A 97 -10.24 9.47 -19.71
CA VAL A 97 -10.60 8.05 -19.48
C VAL A 97 -9.39 7.27 -18.97
N ARG A 98 -8.24 7.39 -19.63
CA ARG A 98 -6.99 6.72 -19.23
C ARG A 98 -6.48 7.15 -17.86
N SER A 99 -6.77 8.38 -17.43
CA SER A 99 -6.42 8.85 -16.10
C SER A 99 -7.28 8.23 -14.99
N GLY A 100 -8.39 7.57 -15.33
CA GLY A 100 -9.36 7.04 -14.37
C GLY A 100 -10.07 8.12 -13.55
N TYR A 101 -10.01 9.40 -13.95
CA TYR A 101 -10.81 10.46 -13.32
C TYR A 101 -12.19 10.58 -13.98
N PRO A 102 -13.24 10.87 -13.19
CA PRO A 102 -14.58 11.07 -13.73
C PRO A 102 -14.73 12.41 -14.47
N SER A 103 -13.91 13.41 -14.14
CA SER A 103 -13.95 14.74 -14.74
C SER A 103 -12.66 15.52 -14.47
N LEU A 104 -12.56 16.70 -15.09
CA LEU A 104 -11.50 17.68 -14.82
C LEU A 104 -11.83 18.66 -13.68
N ASP A 105 -12.84 18.36 -12.86
CA ASP A 105 -13.23 19.20 -11.72
C ASP A 105 -12.02 19.46 -10.80
N PRO A 106 -11.64 20.73 -10.55
CA PRO A 106 -10.50 21.07 -9.72
C PRO A 106 -10.69 20.75 -8.23
N THR A 107 -11.92 20.44 -7.79
CA THR A 107 -12.22 20.04 -6.40
C THR A 107 -11.94 18.56 -6.13
N LEU A 108 -11.75 17.74 -7.18
CA LEU A 108 -11.39 16.34 -7.02
C LEU A 108 -9.97 16.18 -6.46
N PRO A 109 -9.75 15.24 -5.53
CA PRO A 109 -8.41 14.98 -4.98
C PRO A 109 -7.39 14.68 -6.08
N VAL A 110 -6.12 15.00 -5.81
CA VAL A 110 -5.02 14.74 -6.74
C VAL A 110 -4.32 13.44 -6.37
N PHE A 111 -4.66 12.40 -7.12
CA PHE A 111 -3.95 11.13 -7.19
C PHE A 111 -2.89 11.14 -8.29
N THR A 112 -1.69 10.68 -7.91
CA THR A 112 -0.51 10.53 -8.76
C THR A 112 -0.25 9.06 -9.09
N THR A 113 -0.54 8.16 -8.13
CA THR A 113 -0.28 6.71 -8.24
C THR A 113 -1.05 6.04 -9.37
N ASP A 114 -0.44 5.03 -9.97
CA ASP A 114 -1.10 4.10 -10.89
C ASP A 114 -1.95 3.05 -10.15
N ASN A 115 -1.89 3.05 -8.81
CA ASN A 115 -2.75 2.24 -7.96
C ASN A 115 -4.22 2.50 -8.31
N TRP A 116 -5.05 1.47 -8.19
CA TRP A 116 -6.49 1.61 -8.27
C TRP A 116 -7.16 0.83 -7.15
N VAL A 117 -8.36 1.26 -6.80
CA VAL A 117 -9.18 0.63 -5.78
C VAL A 117 -10.63 0.75 -6.18
N THR A 118 -11.31 -0.38 -6.31
CA THR A 118 -12.74 -0.38 -6.58
C THR A 118 -13.43 -1.36 -5.66
N ALA A 119 -14.71 -1.09 -5.42
CA ALA A 119 -15.63 -2.03 -4.80
C ALA A 119 -15.59 -3.45 -5.40
N LYS A 120 -15.39 -3.53 -6.72
CA LYS A 120 -15.41 -4.78 -7.49
C LYS A 120 -14.09 -5.52 -7.37
N ASP A 121 -12.99 -4.84 -7.68
CA ASP A 121 -11.69 -5.46 -7.87
C ASP A 121 -10.87 -5.50 -6.58
N GLY A 122 -11.22 -4.69 -5.59
CA GLY A 122 -10.35 -4.43 -4.44
C GLY A 122 -9.20 -3.49 -4.84
N PHE A 123 -8.10 -3.53 -4.08
CA PHE A 123 -6.93 -2.69 -4.32
C PHE A 123 -5.90 -3.37 -5.22
N ARG A 124 -5.29 -2.60 -6.12
CA ARG A 124 -4.20 -3.05 -6.99
C ARG A 124 -3.12 -1.99 -7.08
N PHE A 125 -1.88 -2.43 -6.92
CA PHE A 125 -0.71 -1.55 -6.97
C PHE A 125 -0.30 -1.16 -8.38
N ARG A 126 -0.61 -2.01 -9.37
CA ARG A 126 -0.15 -1.82 -10.75
C ARG A 126 -0.94 -2.68 -11.73
N PRO A 127 -0.91 -2.33 -13.03
CA PRO A 127 -1.56 -3.14 -14.06
C PRO A 127 -0.99 -4.58 -14.12
N PRO A 128 -1.81 -5.59 -14.48
CA PRO A 128 -1.38 -6.98 -14.47
C PRO A 128 -0.23 -7.24 -15.44
N ARG A 129 0.79 -7.99 -14.98
CA ARG A 129 1.89 -8.48 -15.82
C ARG A 129 2.51 -9.76 -15.26
N LEU A 130 3.02 -10.61 -16.14
CA LEU A 130 3.85 -11.75 -15.76
C LEU A 130 5.30 -11.41 -16.04
N VAL A 131 6.17 -11.55 -15.04
CA VAL A 131 7.60 -11.24 -15.14
C VAL A 131 8.41 -12.47 -14.77
N GLU A 132 9.40 -12.83 -15.59
CA GLU A 132 10.40 -13.83 -15.21
C GLU A 132 11.53 -13.12 -14.44
N LEU A 133 11.67 -13.40 -13.15
CA LEU A 133 12.66 -12.75 -12.28
C LEU A 133 13.97 -13.54 -12.14
N ALA A 134 13.91 -14.84 -12.41
CA ALA A 134 15.05 -15.75 -12.54
C ALA A 134 14.67 -16.85 -13.53
N PRO A 135 15.64 -17.57 -14.14
CA PRO A 135 15.32 -18.64 -15.09
C PRO A 135 14.36 -19.64 -14.45
N ARG A 136 13.17 -19.82 -15.04
CA ARG A 136 12.21 -20.79 -14.50
C ARG A 136 11.14 -20.16 -13.59
N VAL A 137 11.37 -18.94 -13.12
CA VAL A 137 10.67 -18.31 -11.99
C VAL A 137 9.87 -17.10 -12.46
N TYR A 138 8.56 -17.27 -12.52
CA TYR A 138 7.61 -16.27 -13.00
C TYR A 138 6.81 -15.71 -11.84
N VAL A 139 6.63 -14.39 -11.80
CA VAL A 139 5.81 -13.70 -10.80
C VAL A 139 4.71 -12.91 -11.50
N ALA A 140 3.46 -13.24 -11.18
CA ALA A 140 2.27 -12.60 -11.69
C ALA A 140 1.95 -11.39 -10.79
N GLN A 141 2.30 -10.20 -11.27
CA GLN A 141 2.16 -8.95 -10.52
C GLN A 141 0.90 -8.20 -10.91
N GLY A 142 0.22 -7.59 -9.94
CA GLY A 142 -0.94 -6.72 -10.20
C GLY A 142 -2.22 -7.46 -10.62
N TYR A 143 -2.22 -8.80 -10.56
CA TYR A 143 -3.44 -9.61 -10.70
C TYR A 143 -4.29 -9.60 -9.43
N ASP A 144 -3.65 -9.36 -8.29
CA ASP A 144 -4.26 -9.29 -6.97
C ASP A 144 -3.59 -8.21 -6.09
N PHE A 145 -3.99 -8.15 -4.82
CA PHE A 145 -3.33 -7.40 -3.77
C PHE A 145 -1.92 -7.97 -3.47
N ALA A 146 -1.80 -9.30 -3.39
CA ALA A 146 -0.53 -10.04 -3.36
C ALA A 146 -0.11 -10.54 -4.75
N ASP A 147 1.19 -10.75 -4.95
CA ASP A 147 1.73 -11.38 -6.16
C ASP A 147 1.68 -12.92 -6.02
N ILE A 148 1.39 -13.61 -7.13
CA ILE A 148 1.42 -15.08 -7.19
C ILE A 148 2.65 -15.50 -7.99
N ALA A 149 3.47 -16.40 -7.44
CA ALA A 149 4.65 -16.89 -8.13
C ALA A 149 4.49 -18.33 -8.64
N PHE A 150 5.23 -18.63 -9.71
CA PHE A 150 5.23 -19.93 -10.37
C PHE A 150 6.65 -20.32 -10.74
N VAL A 151 7.09 -21.48 -10.26
CA VAL A 151 8.35 -22.10 -10.64
C VAL A 151 8.04 -23.27 -11.57
N VAL A 152 8.46 -23.15 -12.83
CA VAL A 152 8.31 -24.23 -13.81
C VAL A 152 9.49 -25.18 -13.63
N THR A 153 9.21 -26.45 -13.36
CA THR A 153 10.18 -27.56 -13.20
C THR A 153 9.99 -28.59 -14.32
N ASP A 154 10.82 -29.62 -14.39
CA ASP A 154 10.72 -30.63 -15.45
C ASP A 154 9.49 -31.54 -15.30
N ASP A 155 8.97 -31.68 -14.07
CA ASP A 155 7.80 -32.53 -13.75
C ASP A 155 6.50 -31.74 -13.60
N GLY A 156 6.54 -30.40 -13.67
CA GLY A 156 5.36 -29.57 -13.48
C GLY A 156 5.64 -28.19 -12.91
N ILE A 157 4.58 -27.51 -12.49
CA ILE A 157 4.62 -26.17 -11.92
C ILE A 157 4.45 -26.27 -10.41
N VAL A 158 5.31 -25.57 -9.68
CA VAL A 158 5.14 -25.26 -8.26
C VAL A 158 4.64 -23.82 -8.16
N ALA A 159 3.39 -23.64 -7.74
CA ALA A 159 2.87 -22.32 -7.42
C ALA A 159 3.29 -21.95 -5.99
N ILE A 160 3.52 -20.66 -5.76
CA ILE A 160 3.79 -20.09 -4.44
C ILE A 160 2.73 -19.03 -4.19
N ASP A 161 1.93 -19.27 -3.16
CA ASP A 161 0.68 -18.56 -2.84
C ASP A 161 -0.39 -18.61 -3.94
N ALA A 162 -1.58 -18.06 -3.65
CA ALA A 162 -2.76 -18.22 -4.49
C ALA A 162 -3.66 -16.98 -4.58
N GLY A 163 -3.27 -15.82 -4.07
CA GLY A 163 -4.10 -14.61 -4.15
C GLY A 163 -5.32 -14.65 -3.21
N THR A 164 -6.11 -13.59 -3.27
CA THR A 164 -7.33 -13.32 -2.50
C THR A 164 -8.53 -14.11 -2.99
N THR A 165 -8.63 -14.36 -4.30
CA THR A 165 -9.78 -15.06 -4.89
C THR A 165 -9.37 -16.06 -5.96
N GLU A 166 -10.24 -17.05 -6.18
CA GLU A 166 -10.08 -17.99 -7.29
C GLU A 166 -10.01 -17.29 -8.66
N ALA A 167 -10.73 -16.18 -8.84
CA ALA A 167 -10.70 -15.42 -10.09
C ALA A 167 -9.32 -14.79 -10.33
N ASN A 168 -8.69 -14.26 -9.28
CA ASN A 168 -7.35 -13.70 -9.36
C ASN A 168 -6.30 -14.78 -9.66
N ALA A 169 -6.37 -15.91 -8.95
CA ALA A 169 -5.52 -17.08 -9.20
C ALA A 169 -5.65 -17.59 -10.64
N ARG A 170 -6.89 -17.74 -11.16
CA ARG A 170 -7.13 -18.15 -12.55
C ARG A 170 -6.55 -17.16 -13.55
N ALA A 171 -6.69 -15.86 -13.32
CA ALA A 171 -6.17 -14.83 -14.21
C ALA A 171 -4.62 -14.84 -14.26
N ALA A 172 -3.97 -14.99 -13.11
CA ALA A 172 -2.52 -15.14 -13.01
C ALA A 172 -2.03 -16.42 -13.72
N LEU A 173 -2.70 -17.55 -13.46
CA LEU A 173 -2.37 -18.82 -14.12
C LEU A 173 -2.58 -18.74 -15.64
N ALA A 174 -3.64 -18.09 -16.12
CA ALA A 174 -3.89 -17.91 -17.55
C ALA A 174 -2.77 -17.12 -18.25
N ALA A 175 -2.11 -16.19 -17.56
CA ALA A 175 -0.93 -15.51 -18.08
C ALA A 175 0.25 -16.48 -18.26
N LEU A 176 0.51 -17.34 -17.27
CA LEU A 176 1.55 -18.37 -17.33
C LEU A 176 1.24 -19.43 -18.39
N ARG A 177 -0.03 -19.76 -18.61
CA ARG A 177 -0.46 -20.75 -19.62
C ARG A 177 -0.09 -20.37 -21.05
N ARG A 178 0.22 -19.10 -21.31
CA ARG A 178 0.78 -18.65 -22.61
C ARG A 178 2.23 -19.08 -22.81
N ILE A 179 2.92 -19.49 -21.74
CA ILE A 179 4.31 -19.92 -21.71
C ILE A 179 4.40 -21.44 -21.61
N THR A 180 3.56 -22.08 -20.77
CA THR A 180 3.63 -23.53 -20.54
C THR A 180 2.28 -24.18 -20.25
N ALA A 181 2.11 -25.41 -20.74
CA ALA A 181 0.95 -26.27 -20.47
C ALA A 181 1.18 -27.27 -19.31
N ALA A 182 2.33 -27.23 -18.63
CA ALA A 182 2.66 -28.18 -17.55
C ALA A 182 1.66 -28.13 -16.38
N PRO A 183 1.30 -29.27 -15.76
CA PRO A 183 0.32 -29.27 -14.66
C PRO A 183 0.88 -28.59 -13.39
N ILE A 184 0.00 -28.02 -12.55
CA ILE A 184 0.39 -27.60 -11.20
C ILE A 184 0.47 -28.85 -10.33
N THR A 185 1.67 -29.21 -9.89
CA THR A 185 1.91 -30.38 -9.05
C THR A 185 1.91 -30.01 -7.57
N HIS A 186 2.34 -28.79 -7.25
CA HIS A 186 2.43 -28.32 -5.87
C HIS A 186 1.95 -26.86 -5.77
N VAL A 187 1.34 -26.54 -4.63
CA VAL A 187 1.18 -25.16 -4.16
C VAL A 187 1.87 -25.05 -2.81
N LEU A 188 2.89 -24.21 -2.72
CA LEU A 188 3.55 -23.88 -1.46
C LEU A 188 2.93 -22.59 -0.94
N VAL A 189 2.46 -22.61 0.31
CA VAL A 189 1.84 -21.44 0.93
C VAL A 189 2.83 -20.82 1.89
N THR A 190 3.09 -19.52 1.72
CA THR A 190 4.01 -18.77 2.57
C THR A 190 3.40 -18.52 3.95
N HIS A 191 2.10 -18.21 4.04
CA HIS A 191 1.35 -18.04 5.29
C HIS A 191 -0.17 -18.02 5.06
N ALA A 192 -0.96 -18.14 6.13
CA ALA A 192 -2.41 -18.32 6.05
C ALA A 192 -3.24 -17.01 5.96
N HIS A 193 -2.72 -15.95 5.34
CA HIS A 193 -3.51 -14.74 5.08
C HIS A 193 -4.40 -14.87 3.84
N TRP A 194 -5.52 -14.14 3.84
CA TRP A 194 -6.58 -14.20 2.83
C TRP A 194 -6.05 -14.05 1.39
N ASP A 195 -5.09 -13.16 1.20
CA ASP A 195 -4.47 -12.77 -0.07
C ASP A 195 -3.38 -13.76 -0.53
N HIS A 196 -3.08 -14.77 0.28
CA HIS A 196 -2.17 -15.85 -0.06
C HIS A 196 -2.92 -17.19 -0.26
N ILE A 197 -4.10 -17.34 0.33
CA ILE A 197 -4.82 -18.62 0.36
C ILE A 197 -6.17 -18.62 -0.37
N GLY A 198 -6.77 -17.45 -0.59
CA GLY A 198 -8.16 -17.37 -1.03
C GLY A 198 -8.42 -17.92 -2.43
N GLY A 199 -7.42 -17.91 -3.30
CA GLY A 199 -7.49 -18.57 -4.62
C GLY A 199 -7.01 -20.01 -4.66
N LEU A 200 -6.66 -20.65 -3.54
CA LEU A 200 -6.15 -22.02 -3.52
C LEU A 200 -7.03 -23.04 -4.28
N PRO A 201 -8.37 -23.03 -4.17
CA PRO A 201 -9.21 -23.97 -4.91
C PRO A 201 -9.02 -23.90 -6.43
N ALA A 202 -8.68 -22.74 -6.98
CA ALA A 202 -8.45 -22.57 -8.42
C ALA A 202 -7.13 -23.18 -8.91
N LEU A 203 -6.14 -23.30 -8.03
CA LEU A 203 -4.82 -23.89 -8.36
C LEU A 203 -4.77 -25.39 -8.05
N ARG A 204 -5.76 -25.92 -7.32
CA ARG A 204 -5.82 -27.30 -6.88
C ARG A 204 -6.44 -28.22 -7.94
N GLY A 205 -5.64 -29.11 -8.50
CA GLY A 205 -6.09 -30.24 -9.33
C GLY A 205 -6.09 -31.57 -8.56
N ALA A 206 -6.50 -32.66 -9.22
CA ALA A 206 -6.63 -33.99 -8.60
C ALA A 206 -5.32 -34.54 -8.01
N SER A 207 -4.17 -34.14 -8.56
CA SER A 207 -2.83 -34.58 -8.12
C SER A 207 -2.01 -33.47 -7.46
N THR A 208 -2.59 -32.28 -7.28
CA THR A 208 -1.88 -31.13 -6.70
C THR A 208 -1.75 -31.32 -5.19
N ARG A 209 -0.54 -31.11 -4.65
CA ARG A 209 -0.27 -31.12 -3.21
C ARG A 209 -0.10 -29.72 -2.67
N VAL A 210 -0.91 -29.34 -1.69
CA VAL A 210 -0.75 -28.09 -0.94
C VAL A 210 0.18 -28.34 0.24
N VAL A 211 1.26 -27.57 0.33
CA VAL A 211 2.26 -27.64 1.40
C VAL A 211 2.32 -26.31 2.13
N ALA A 212 2.23 -26.33 3.46
CA ALA A 212 2.32 -25.13 4.29
C ALA A 212 3.07 -25.41 5.59
N ASN A 213 3.26 -24.39 6.42
CA ASN A 213 3.79 -24.54 7.77
C ASN A 213 2.82 -25.31 8.67
N ALA A 214 3.34 -26.04 9.66
CA ALA A 214 2.54 -26.76 10.65
C ALA A 214 1.60 -25.90 11.51
N ARG A 215 1.84 -24.57 11.58
CA ARG A 215 0.92 -23.63 12.25
C ARG A 215 -0.17 -23.05 11.36
N PHE A 216 -0.29 -23.50 10.11
CA PHE A 216 -1.28 -22.99 9.17
C PHE A 216 -2.71 -22.95 9.75
N ALA A 217 -3.11 -24.02 10.45
CA ALA A 217 -4.44 -24.10 11.04
C ALA A 217 -4.65 -23.09 12.20
N ASP A 218 -3.61 -22.78 12.95
CA ASP A 218 -3.66 -21.81 14.05
C ASP A 218 -3.85 -20.39 13.50
N GLU A 219 -3.11 -20.06 12.44
CA GLU A 219 -3.20 -18.74 11.80
C GLU A 219 -4.52 -18.59 11.01
N LEU A 220 -4.95 -19.64 10.30
CA LEU A 220 -6.26 -19.66 9.63
C LEU A 220 -7.41 -19.43 10.63
N LYS A 221 -7.27 -19.93 11.85
CA LYS A 221 -8.25 -19.68 12.92
C LYS A 221 -8.27 -18.20 13.31
N ILE A 222 -7.13 -17.54 13.44
CA ILE A 222 -7.05 -16.09 13.72
C ILE A 222 -7.76 -15.30 12.62
N VAL A 223 -7.49 -15.62 11.35
CA VAL A 223 -8.12 -14.99 10.19
C VAL A 223 -9.64 -15.21 10.18
N ASN A 224 -10.11 -16.43 10.42
CA ASN A 224 -11.54 -16.75 10.43
C ASN A 224 -12.30 -16.15 11.62
N ASP A 225 -11.64 -15.99 12.77
CA ASP A 225 -12.26 -15.44 13.98
C ASP A 225 -12.24 -13.90 13.99
N THR A 226 -11.49 -13.27 13.08
CA THR A 226 -11.34 -11.81 13.01
C THR A 226 -11.90 -11.28 11.69
N GLY A 227 -13.11 -10.72 11.72
CA GLY A 227 -13.73 -10.15 10.54
C GLY A 227 -13.06 -8.85 10.07
N VAL A 228 -12.30 -8.90 8.98
CA VAL A 228 -11.81 -7.69 8.30
C VAL A 228 -12.91 -7.15 7.37
N GLY A 229 -13.63 -6.12 7.84
CA GLY A 229 -14.86 -5.62 7.21
C GLY A 229 -14.68 -4.67 6.00
N PHE A 230 -13.54 -4.69 5.31
CA PHE A 230 -13.22 -3.71 4.27
C PHE A 230 -13.28 -4.33 2.88
N ARG A 231 -14.38 -4.09 2.15
CA ARG A 231 -14.58 -4.61 0.78
C ARG A 231 -13.48 -4.16 -0.17
N TYR A 232 -12.96 -2.95 -0.02
CA TYR A 232 -11.97 -2.37 -0.93
C TYR A 232 -10.57 -3.01 -0.81
N PHE A 233 -10.31 -3.83 0.22
CA PHE A 233 -9.10 -4.69 0.23
C PHE A 233 -9.26 -5.83 -0.77
N PHE A 234 -10.40 -6.52 -0.72
CA PHE A 234 -10.54 -7.85 -1.32
C PHE A 234 -11.34 -7.89 -2.62
N GLY A 235 -12.18 -6.88 -2.87
CA GLY A 235 -13.20 -6.91 -3.91
C GLY A 235 -14.49 -7.60 -3.46
N GLY A 236 -15.48 -7.62 -4.35
CA GLY A 236 -16.83 -8.10 -4.02
C GLY A 236 -16.95 -9.61 -3.81
N ASP A 237 -16.03 -10.39 -4.39
CA ASP A 237 -16.11 -11.84 -4.49
C ASP A 237 -15.23 -12.59 -3.48
N ALA A 238 -14.61 -11.85 -2.55
CA ALA A 238 -13.69 -12.45 -1.60
C ALA A 238 -14.40 -13.33 -0.55
N PRO A 239 -13.84 -14.50 -0.22
CA PRO A 239 -14.39 -15.35 0.83
C PRO A 239 -14.37 -14.61 2.18
N ARG A 240 -15.46 -14.74 2.94
CA ARG A 240 -15.51 -14.23 4.33
C ARG A 240 -14.96 -15.21 5.36
N ARG A 241 -14.81 -16.47 4.95
CA ARG A 241 -14.34 -17.58 5.78
C ARG A 241 -13.66 -18.61 4.90
N TYR A 242 -12.62 -19.23 5.42
CA TYR A 242 -11.79 -20.19 4.71
C TYR A 242 -11.86 -21.55 5.40
N GLU A 243 -12.19 -22.60 4.64
CA GLU A 243 -12.18 -23.99 5.07
C GLU A 243 -11.10 -24.74 4.29
N LEU A 244 -9.84 -24.45 4.64
CA LEU A 244 -8.68 -24.91 3.90
C LEU A 244 -7.78 -25.75 4.80
N ALA A 245 -7.23 -26.83 4.24
CA ALA A 245 -6.26 -27.68 4.89
C ALA A 245 -5.12 -28.00 3.90
N PRO A 246 -3.85 -27.80 4.29
CA PRO A 246 -2.71 -28.31 3.54
C PRO A 246 -2.74 -29.84 3.49
N ASP A 247 -2.28 -30.42 2.39
CA ASP A 247 -2.08 -31.87 2.26
C ASP A 247 -0.86 -32.34 3.03
N ARG A 248 0.12 -31.44 3.20
CA ARG A 248 1.33 -31.66 3.97
C ARG A 248 1.70 -30.41 4.75
N VAL A 249 2.12 -30.61 5.99
CA VAL A 249 2.60 -29.55 6.86
C VAL A 249 4.08 -29.73 7.21
N ILE A 250 4.78 -28.61 7.37
CA ILE A 250 6.22 -28.56 7.64
C ILE A 250 6.48 -27.87 8.99
N ASP A 251 7.18 -28.54 9.91
CA ASP A 251 7.52 -28.01 11.24
C ASP A 251 9.04 -27.85 11.49
N HIS A 252 9.88 -28.36 10.58
CA HIS A 252 11.32 -28.19 10.58
C HIS A 252 11.85 -27.97 9.15
N ARG A 253 13.11 -27.53 9.02
CA ARG A 253 13.73 -27.35 7.70
C ARG A 253 13.76 -28.68 6.94
N GLU A 254 13.28 -28.66 5.71
CA GLU A 254 13.30 -29.81 4.82
C GLU A 254 13.52 -29.39 3.35
N THR A 255 13.71 -30.37 2.47
CA THR A 255 13.87 -30.14 1.03
C THR A 255 12.84 -30.94 0.27
N LEU A 256 12.07 -30.25 -0.57
CA LEU A 256 11.15 -30.81 -1.54
C LEU A 256 11.81 -30.74 -2.92
N THR A 257 11.88 -31.85 -3.64
CA THR A 257 12.41 -31.88 -5.01
C THR A 257 11.29 -32.18 -6.00
N VAL A 258 11.16 -31.34 -7.03
CA VAL A 258 10.15 -31.49 -8.10
C VAL A 258 10.86 -31.28 -9.43
N GLY A 259 10.85 -32.25 -10.35
CA GLY A 259 11.49 -32.12 -11.66
C GLY A 259 12.96 -31.68 -11.57
N GLY A 260 13.73 -32.26 -10.66
CA GLY A 260 15.13 -31.93 -10.38
C GLY A 260 15.37 -30.56 -9.71
N THR A 261 14.33 -29.76 -9.45
CA THR A 261 14.45 -28.47 -8.76
C THR A 261 14.26 -28.65 -7.25
N GLU A 262 15.23 -28.20 -6.46
CA GLU A 262 15.16 -28.21 -4.99
C GLU A 262 14.46 -26.96 -4.45
N PHE A 263 13.48 -27.19 -3.58
CA PHE A 263 12.82 -26.19 -2.75
C PHE A 263 13.16 -26.49 -1.29
N VAL A 264 14.04 -25.70 -0.69
CA VAL A 264 14.36 -25.80 0.74
C VAL A 264 13.34 -24.97 1.50
N LEU A 265 12.55 -25.64 2.32
CA LEU A 265 11.44 -25.07 3.07
C LEU A 265 11.91 -24.72 4.48
N HIS A 266 11.79 -23.47 4.86
CA HIS A 266 12.22 -22.96 6.16
C HIS A 266 11.00 -22.45 6.94
N PRO A 267 10.32 -23.30 7.74
CA PRO A 267 9.25 -22.83 8.61
C PRO A 267 9.87 -21.89 9.64
N VAL A 268 9.43 -20.64 9.62
CA VAL A 268 9.83 -19.63 10.59
C VAL A 268 8.65 -19.34 11.51
N ARG A 269 8.86 -18.47 12.50
CA ARG A 269 7.79 -17.97 13.35
C ARG A 269 7.82 -16.47 13.24
N GLY A 270 6.66 -15.82 13.12
CA GLY A 270 6.52 -14.37 13.30
C GLY A 270 7.13 -13.53 12.18
N ALA A 271 7.60 -12.34 12.55
CA ALA A 271 7.59 -11.14 11.72
C ALA A 271 6.15 -10.71 11.42
N GLU A 272 5.49 -11.39 10.51
CA GLU A 272 4.15 -11.09 10.06
C GLU A 272 3.15 -12.09 10.69
N THR A 273 3.23 -13.36 10.32
CA THR A 273 2.38 -14.46 10.83
C THR A 273 3.16 -15.52 11.59
N SER A 274 2.48 -16.26 12.45
CA SER A 274 3.08 -17.36 13.23
C SER A 274 3.39 -18.61 12.39
N ASP A 275 2.76 -18.74 11.22
CA ASP A 275 2.90 -19.84 10.27
C ASP A 275 3.75 -19.49 9.03
N ALA A 276 4.48 -18.37 9.05
CA ALA A 276 5.33 -17.96 7.94
C ALA A 276 6.32 -19.06 7.48
N LEU A 277 6.50 -19.19 6.16
CA LEU A 277 7.35 -20.16 5.49
C LEU A 277 8.22 -19.46 4.44
N LEU A 278 9.54 -19.49 4.62
CA LEU A 278 10.47 -19.05 3.59
C LEU A 278 10.79 -20.22 2.64
N ILE A 279 10.77 -19.96 1.34
CA ILE A 279 10.98 -20.98 0.31
C ILE A 279 12.23 -20.62 -0.48
N HIS A 280 13.28 -21.42 -0.35
CA HIS A 280 14.59 -21.15 -0.95
C HIS A 280 14.86 -22.10 -2.12
N LEU A 281 15.30 -21.56 -3.25
CA LEU A 281 15.82 -22.30 -4.40
C LEU A 281 17.34 -22.08 -4.46
N PRO A 282 18.16 -22.96 -3.87
CA PRO A 282 19.60 -22.71 -3.70
C PRO A 282 20.34 -22.55 -5.04
N ALA A 283 19.97 -23.36 -6.04
CA ALA A 283 20.62 -23.36 -7.35
C ALA A 283 20.47 -22.03 -8.09
N SER A 284 19.33 -21.35 -7.95
CA SER A 284 19.09 -20.03 -8.54
C SER A 284 19.40 -18.87 -7.58
N GLY A 285 19.62 -19.15 -6.29
CA GLY A 285 19.80 -18.15 -5.23
C GLY A 285 18.55 -17.32 -4.97
N VAL A 286 17.36 -17.86 -5.25
CA VAL A 286 16.08 -17.17 -5.07
C VAL A 286 15.45 -17.55 -3.74
N LEU A 287 15.04 -16.57 -2.95
CA LEU A 287 14.32 -16.77 -1.70
C LEU A 287 12.97 -16.05 -1.74
N PHE A 288 11.89 -16.81 -1.67
CA PHE A 288 10.56 -16.27 -1.42
C PHE A 288 10.40 -16.03 0.07
N VAL A 289 10.06 -14.80 0.43
CA VAL A 289 9.99 -14.36 1.84
C VAL A 289 8.58 -14.10 2.33
N GLY A 290 7.56 -14.34 1.49
CA GLY A 290 6.18 -13.96 1.75
C GLY A 290 6.13 -12.51 2.22
N ASP A 291 5.52 -12.32 3.39
CA ASP A 291 5.33 -11.01 4.01
C ASP A 291 6.23 -10.76 5.23
N THR A 292 7.36 -11.49 5.32
CA THR A 292 8.37 -11.28 6.37
C THR A 292 8.73 -9.81 6.56
N PHE A 293 8.77 -9.05 5.47
CA PHE A 293 8.98 -7.61 5.50
C PHE A 293 7.72 -6.91 5.05
N MET A 294 7.11 -6.12 5.92
CA MET A 294 5.97 -5.29 5.60
C MET A 294 6.09 -3.94 6.32
N PRO A 295 5.51 -2.84 5.78
CA PRO A 295 5.35 -1.58 6.52
C PRO A 295 4.55 -1.73 7.83
N TYR A 296 3.84 -2.85 7.97
CA TYR A 296 3.08 -3.27 9.12
C TYR A 296 3.69 -4.55 9.65
N LEU A 297 3.64 -4.77 10.95
CA LEU A 297 4.15 -5.99 11.56
C LEU A 297 2.95 -6.84 11.97
N GLY A 298 2.63 -7.82 11.12
CA GLY A 298 1.30 -8.45 11.07
C GLY A 298 0.29 -7.58 10.32
N ALA A 299 -0.83 -8.16 9.90
CA ALA A 299 -1.97 -7.38 9.44
C ALA A 299 -2.48 -6.49 10.59
N PRO A 300 -2.69 -5.18 10.37
CA PRO A 300 -3.10 -4.23 11.41
C PRO A 300 -4.43 -4.54 12.12
N PHE A 301 -5.18 -5.53 11.62
CA PHE A 301 -6.49 -5.93 12.12
C PHE A 301 -6.42 -7.18 13.00
N LEU A 302 -5.30 -7.90 13.00
CA LEU A 302 -5.15 -9.21 13.62
C LEU A 302 -4.20 -9.15 14.85
N PRO A 303 -4.36 -10.04 15.84
CA PRO A 303 -3.51 -10.13 17.02
C PRO A 303 -2.16 -10.83 16.76
N GLU A 304 -1.55 -10.58 15.61
CA GLU A 304 -0.35 -11.27 15.11
C GLU A 304 0.86 -10.32 15.00
N GLY A 305 1.95 -10.74 14.36
CA GLY A 305 3.16 -9.94 14.17
C GLY A 305 4.11 -9.99 15.37
N SER A 306 5.42 -10.10 15.10
CA SER A 306 6.45 -10.20 16.15
C SER A 306 7.76 -9.51 15.77
N PRO A 307 8.16 -8.43 16.48
CA PRO A 307 9.42 -7.73 16.31
C PRO A 307 10.65 -8.63 16.50
N GLU A 308 10.61 -9.47 17.53
CA GLU A 308 11.71 -10.35 17.87
C GLU A 308 11.95 -11.38 16.76
N ALA A 309 10.86 -11.97 16.27
CA ALA A 309 10.89 -12.89 15.14
C ALA A 309 11.34 -12.23 13.83
N LEU A 310 10.98 -10.97 13.57
CA LEU A 310 11.50 -10.25 12.41
C LEU A 310 13.04 -10.24 12.41
N PHE A 311 13.66 -10.03 13.57
CA PHE A 311 15.11 -10.05 13.68
C PHE A 311 15.72 -11.44 13.49
N GLU A 312 15.06 -12.49 14.00
CA GLU A 312 15.46 -13.88 13.75
C GLU A 312 15.38 -14.23 12.26
N ASN A 313 14.29 -13.82 11.60
CA ASN A 313 14.09 -14.03 10.17
C ASN A 313 15.12 -13.27 9.34
N ILE A 314 15.46 -12.02 9.68
CA ILE A 314 16.55 -11.28 9.03
C ILE A 314 17.88 -12.03 9.16
N ALA A 315 18.20 -12.54 10.35
CA ALA A 315 19.43 -13.29 10.58
C ALA A 315 19.49 -14.57 9.74
N LEU A 316 18.38 -15.32 9.67
CA LEU A 316 18.25 -16.50 8.81
C LEU A 316 18.44 -16.13 7.34
N ILE A 317 17.70 -15.14 6.83
CA ILE A 317 17.79 -14.68 5.43
C ILE A 317 19.23 -14.31 5.08
N ARG A 318 19.93 -13.58 5.96
CA ARG A 318 21.35 -13.23 5.76
C ARG A 318 22.26 -14.45 5.73
N SER A 319 22.01 -15.46 6.57
CA SER A 319 22.78 -16.72 6.60
C SER A 319 22.62 -17.56 5.34
N LEU A 320 21.46 -17.47 4.68
CA LEU A 320 21.18 -18.17 3.42
C LEU A 320 21.87 -17.50 2.22
N ALA A 321 22.31 -16.24 2.38
CA ALA A 321 22.96 -15.44 1.35
C ALA A 321 22.26 -15.49 -0.03
N PRO A 322 20.94 -15.25 -0.09
CA PRO A 322 20.22 -15.27 -1.36
C PRO A 322 20.73 -14.17 -2.29
N ARG A 323 20.59 -14.41 -3.60
CA ARG A 323 20.88 -13.42 -4.65
C ARG A 323 19.66 -12.56 -5.00
N LEU A 324 18.46 -13.09 -4.76
CA LEU A 324 17.20 -12.43 -5.06
C LEU A 324 16.18 -12.75 -3.96
N LEU A 325 15.49 -11.71 -3.47
CA LEU A 325 14.29 -11.86 -2.65
C LEU A 325 13.05 -11.66 -3.52
N ILE A 326 12.06 -12.53 -3.37
CA ILE A 326 10.72 -12.37 -3.93
C ILE A 326 9.75 -12.23 -2.77
N HIS A 327 9.05 -11.10 -2.73
CA HIS A 327 8.11 -10.75 -1.66
C HIS A 327 6.66 -11.00 -2.09
N GLY A 328 5.74 -11.13 -1.13
CA GLY A 328 4.30 -11.23 -1.37
C GLY A 328 3.69 -9.94 -1.92
N HIS A 329 4.16 -8.77 -1.46
CA HIS A 329 3.71 -7.46 -1.96
C HIS A 329 4.88 -6.58 -2.42
N PRO A 330 5.51 -6.83 -3.58
CA PRO A 330 6.68 -6.06 -4.02
C PRO A 330 6.51 -4.53 -3.98
N PRO A 331 5.36 -3.93 -4.35
CA PRO A 331 5.18 -2.48 -4.24
C PRO A 331 5.26 -1.91 -2.82
N LEU A 332 5.02 -2.73 -1.79
CA LEU A 332 5.20 -2.36 -0.38
C LEU A 332 6.59 -2.68 0.16
N THR A 333 7.27 -3.63 -0.47
CA THR A 333 8.37 -4.37 0.13
C THR A 333 9.67 -4.30 -0.67
N GLU A 334 9.66 -3.77 -1.89
CA GLU A 334 10.84 -3.52 -2.73
C GLU A 334 11.85 -2.56 -2.08
N LEU A 335 11.42 -1.84 -1.05
CA LEU A 335 12.28 -1.07 -0.18
C LEU A 335 13.21 -1.97 0.67
N PHE A 336 12.85 -3.21 0.99
CA PHE A 336 13.62 -4.12 1.84
C PHE A 336 14.53 -5.07 1.03
N THR A 337 15.47 -4.50 0.29
CA THR A 337 16.45 -5.29 -0.48
C THR A 337 17.52 -5.92 0.42
N ILE A 338 18.20 -6.96 -0.08
CA ILE A 338 19.29 -7.67 0.60
C ILE A 338 20.36 -6.69 1.11
N GLU A 339 20.72 -5.69 0.30
CA GLU A 339 21.72 -4.67 0.63
C GLU A 339 21.24 -3.72 1.72
N ALA A 340 19.93 -3.49 1.82
CA ALA A 340 19.35 -2.62 2.82
C ALA A 340 19.17 -3.32 4.19
N LEU A 341 19.02 -4.66 4.20
CA LEU A 341 18.69 -5.42 5.41
C LEU A 341 19.61 -5.15 6.61
N PRO A 342 20.96 -5.12 6.49
CA PRO A 342 21.82 -4.87 7.66
C PRO A 342 21.56 -3.50 8.31
N GLY A 343 21.33 -2.48 7.47
CA GLY A 343 21.05 -1.12 7.92
C GLY A 343 19.66 -0.99 8.54
N VAL A 344 18.64 -1.59 7.90
CA VAL A 344 17.27 -1.63 8.42
C VAL A 344 17.24 -2.39 9.75
N GLU A 345 17.85 -3.57 9.83
CA GLU A 345 17.95 -4.37 11.07
C GLU A 345 18.53 -3.55 12.22
N SER A 346 19.67 -2.89 11.98
CA SER A 346 20.33 -2.05 12.99
C SER A 346 19.44 -0.90 13.47
N ALA A 347 18.79 -0.18 12.55
CA ALA A 347 17.87 0.90 12.90
C ALA A 347 16.63 0.40 13.67
N MET A 348 16.08 -0.74 13.26
CA MET A 348 14.90 -1.33 13.90
C MET A 348 15.21 -1.91 15.28
N ARG A 349 16.41 -2.46 15.52
CA ARG A 349 16.86 -2.90 16.85
C ARG A 349 17.02 -1.73 17.82
N ASP A 350 17.56 -0.60 17.37
CA ASP A 350 17.63 0.61 18.20
C ASP A 350 16.23 1.15 18.53
N LEU A 351 15.34 1.19 17.53
CA LEU A 351 13.93 1.56 17.73
C LEU A 351 13.24 0.64 18.75
N HIS A 352 13.42 -0.68 18.62
CA HIS A 352 12.88 -1.68 19.53
C HIS A 352 13.34 -1.45 20.97
N ALA A 353 14.66 -1.28 21.17
CA ALA A 353 15.22 -1.03 22.50
C ALA A 353 14.72 0.28 23.11
N ARG A 354 14.62 1.36 22.33
CA ARG A 354 14.10 2.66 22.80
C ARG A 354 12.61 2.59 23.13
N ALA A 355 11.80 2.00 22.26
CA ALA A 355 10.36 1.84 22.48
C ALA A 355 10.07 0.97 23.71
N LEU A 356 10.80 -0.15 23.89
CA LEU A 356 10.67 -0.98 25.09
C LEU A 356 10.98 -0.22 26.39
N ARG A 357 12.03 0.62 26.39
CA ARG A 357 12.34 1.46 27.57
C ARG A 357 11.19 2.41 27.88
N ARG A 358 10.62 3.07 26.87
CA ARG A 358 9.48 3.98 27.08
C ARG A 358 8.23 3.27 27.59
N ILE A 359 7.97 2.06 27.09
CA ILE A 359 6.87 1.22 27.58
C ILE A 359 7.10 0.87 29.05
N ALA A 360 8.31 0.46 29.42
CA ALA A 360 8.66 0.14 30.81
C ALA A 360 8.58 1.37 31.75
N GLU A 361 8.83 2.56 31.22
CA GLU A 361 8.65 3.86 31.91
C GLU A 361 7.17 4.27 32.04
N GLY A 362 6.22 3.49 31.50
CA GLY A 362 4.79 3.79 31.56
C GLY A 362 4.33 4.90 30.61
N ARG A 363 5.10 5.20 29.56
CA ARG A 363 4.72 6.21 28.55
C ARG A 363 3.59 5.68 27.67
N SER A 364 2.66 6.56 27.29
CA SER A 364 1.56 6.22 26.38
C SER A 364 2.06 5.94 24.97
N LEU A 365 1.27 5.24 24.16
CA LEU A 365 1.60 4.99 22.77
C LEU A 365 1.76 6.30 21.97
N VAL A 366 0.86 7.26 22.22
CA VAL A 366 0.89 8.57 21.55
C VAL A 366 2.19 9.31 21.88
N ASP A 367 2.60 9.32 23.14
CA ASP A 367 3.87 9.94 23.57
C ASP A 367 5.07 9.33 22.85
N ILE A 368 5.13 8.00 22.78
CA ILE A 368 6.24 7.29 22.14
C ILE A 368 6.31 7.59 20.64
N LEU A 369 5.17 7.65 19.96
CA LEU A 369 5.10 8.02 18.55
C LEU A 369 5.54 9.48 18.33
N HIS A 370 5.13 10.39 19.21
CA HIS A 370 5.45 11.82 19.11
C HIS A 370 6.88 12.18 19.49
N GLU A 371 7.60 11.32 20.22
CA GLU A 371 9.05 11.45 20.42
C GLU A 371 9.85 11.41 19.11
N ASN A 372 9.25 10.90 18.01
CA ASN A 372 9.88 10.82 16.70
C ASN A 372 11.27 10.18 16.76
N ILE A 373 11.34 9.01 17.40
CA ILE A 373 12.60 8.28 17.58
C ILE A 373 13.25 8.01 16.22
N LEU A 374 14.45 8.57 16.03
CA LEU A 374 15.30 8.39 14.85
C LEU A 374 16.66 7.81 15.29
N PRO A 375 16.99 6.58 14.87
CA PRO A 375 18.31 5.99 15.10
C PRO A 375 19.43 6.79 14.43
N ASP A 376 20.59 6.89 15.08
CA ASP A 376 21.76 7.58 14.53
C ASP A 376 22.31 6.91 13.26
N THR A 377 22.05 5.61 13.08
CA THR A 377 22.41 4.85 11.88
C THR A 377 21.79 5.42 10.61
N LEU A 378 20.65 6.13 10.72
CA LEU A 378 20.01 6.81 9.59
C LEU A 378 20.80 8.03 9.10
N LYS A 379 21.51 8.74 10.00
CA LYS A 379 22.34 9.89 9.62
C LYS A 379 23.50 9.45 8.72
N ALA A 380 24.11 8.32 9.04
CA ALA A 380 25.20 7.74 8.24
C ALA A 380 24.70 7.10 6.94
N ASN A 381 23.41 6.75 6.84
CA ASN A 381 22.85 6.04 5.70
C ASN A 381 21.49 6.65 5.25
N PRO A 382 21.50 7.80 4.55
CA PRO A 382 20.27 8.47 4.13
C PRO A 382 19.33 7.60 3.27
N ARG A 383 19.87 6.60 2.56
CA ARG A 383 19.08 5.62 1.78
C ARG A 383 18.15 4.76 2.64
N LEU A 384 18.40 4.66 3.95
CA LEU A 384 17.56 3.90 4.88
C LEU A 384 16.37 4.70 5.41
N VAL A 385 16.35 6.03 5.26
CA VAL A 385 15.35 6.90 5.89
C VAL A 385 13.94 6.51 5.49
N VAL A 386 13.65 6.39 4.19
CA VAL A 386 12.29 6.02 3.73
C VAL A 386 11.91 4.63 4.23
N ARG A 387 12.81 3.64 4.14
CA ARG A 387 12.62 2.25 4.60
C ARG A 387 12.26 2.19 6.08
N PHE A 388 12.95 2.97 6.90
CA PHE A 388 12.69 3.07 8.32
C PHE A 388 11.36 3.76 8.60
N LEU A 389 11.12 4.92 7.97
CA LEU A 389 9.93 5.73 8.24
C LEU A 389 8.63 5.03 7.88
N VAL A 390 8.60 4.20 6.82
CA VAL A 390 7.38 3.47 6.45
C VAL A 390 7.00 2.37 7.45
N VAL A 391 7.97 1.85 8.22
CA VAL A 391 7.74 0.78 9.23
C VAL A 391 7.60 1.35 10.64
N ARG A 392 8.33 2.43 10.97
CA ARG A 392 8.55 2.93 12.34
C ARG A 392 7.28 2.95 13.19
N ASP A 393 6.25 3.65 12.74
CA ASP A 393 5.05 3.88 13.54
C ASP A 393 4.28 2.58 13.80
N ASN A 394 4.15 1.72 12.79
CA ASN A 394 3.43 0.45 12.94
C ASN A 394 4.21 -0.55 13.77
N PHE A 395 5.55 -0.52 13.69
CA PHE A 395 6.40 -1.31 14.57
C PHE A 395 6.26 -0.90 16.04
N ILE A 396 6.29 0.41 16.34
CA ILE A 396 6.05 0.92 17.69
C ILE A 396 4.67 0.50 18.18
N LYS A 397 3.62 0.68 17.37
CA LYS A 397 2.25 0.26 17.71
C LYS A 397 2.18 -1.22 18.02
N ARG A 398 2.69 -2.07 17.12
CA ARG A 398 2.64 -3.52 17.30
C ARG A 398 3.35 -3.94 18.57
N LEU A 399 4.57 -3.44 18.79
CA LEU A 399 5.35 -3.70 19.99
C LEU A 399 4.63 -3.23 21.26
N TYR A 400 4.02 -2.04 21.23
CA TYR A 400 3.24 -1.52 22.35
C TYR A 400 2.05 -2.44 22.68
N HIS A 401 1.26 -2.83 21.68
CA HIS A 401 0.14 -3.77 21.85
C HIS A 401 0.58 -5.16 22.31
N GLN A 402 1.77 -5.63 21.90
CA GLN A 402 2.34 -6.89 22.37
C GLN A 402 2.73 -6.85 23.86
N ARG A 403 3.10 -5.67 24.38
CA ARG A 403 3.67 -5.51 25.73
C ARG A 403 2.69 -4.94 26.75
N THR A 404 1.52 -4.48 26.34
CA THR A 404 0.56 -3.78 27.21
C THR A 404 -0.82 -4.42 27.14
N GLY A 405 -1.51 -4.48 28.29
CA GLY A 405 -2.89 -4.98 28.41
C GLY A 405 -3.92 -3.98 27.88
N TYR A 406 -5.21 -4.28 28.05
CA TYR A 406 -6.30 -3.44 27.51
C TYR A 406 -6.43 -2.05 28.16
N TRP A 407 -5.95 -1.86 29.40
CA TRP A 407 -5.85 -0.55 30.05
C TRP A 407 -4.47 0.08 29.87
N LYS A 408 -4.45 1.35 29.44
CA LYS A 408 -3.22 2.08 29.11
C LYS A 408 -2.95 3.22 30.12
N PRO A 409 -1.68 3.68 30.22
CA PRO A 409 -1.29 4.73 31.19
C PRO A 409 -1.95 6.10 30.99
N ASP A 410 -2.44 6.40 29.79
CA ASP A 410 -3.17 7.63 29.45
C ASP A 410 -4.70 7.51 29.65
N GLY A 411 -5.16 6.39 30.21
CA GLY A 411 -6.56 6.09 30.45
C GLY A 411 -7.28 5.44 29.26
N GLU A 412 -6.60 5.22 28.12
CA GLU A 412 -7.19 4.46 27.02
C GLU A 412 -7.63 3.06 27.50
N GLY A 413 -8.86 2.69 27.16
CA GLY A 413 -9.47 1.42 27.52
C GLY A 413 -10.10 1.35 28.92
N LEU A 414 -9.92 2.36 29.79
CA LEU A 414 -10.60 2.40 31.09
C LEU A 414 -12.12 2.59 30.91
N GLU A 415 -12.48 3.66 30.21
CA GLU A 415 -13.86 3.93 29.79
C GLU A 415 -14.00 3.72 28.29
N VAL A 416 -15.06 3.04 27.87
CA VAL A 416 -15.34 2.76 26.45
C VAL A 416 -16.50 3.63 26.00
N LEU A 417 -16.18 4.88 25.64
CA LEU A 417 -17.18 5.86 25.22
C LEU A 417 -17.59 5.67 23.75
N ALA A 418 -18.89 5.66 23.50
CA ALA A 418 -19.47 5.58 22.17
C ALA A 418 -19.28 6.91 21.41
N PRO A 419 -19.26 6.88 20.06
CA PRO A 419 -19.25 8.09 19.25
C PRO A 419 -20.40 9.06 19.56
N SER A 420 -21.58 8.55 19.93
CA SER A 420 -22.73 9.39 20.32
C SER A 420 -22.50 10.18 21.61
N GLU A 421 -21.72 9.65 22.55
CA GLU A 421 -21.39 10.36 23.81
C GLU A 421 -20.44 11.51 23.53
N TRP A 422 -19.42 11.28 22.71
CA TRP A 422 -18.54 12.36 22.23
C TRP A 422 -19.27 13.40 21.38
N ALA A 423 -20.24 12.97 20.55
CA ALA A 423 -21.08 13.89 19.80
C ALA A 423 -21.92 14.78 20.72
N ALA A 424 -22.49 14.23 21.81
CA ALA A 424 -23.24 15.00 22.80
C ALA A 424 -22.36 16.05 23.51
N VAL A 425 -21.10 15.72 23.83
CA VAL A 425 -20.14 16.69 24.40
C VAL A 425 -19.87 17.83 23.42
N LEU A 426 -19.60 17.52 22.15
CA LEU A 426 -19.36 18.56 21.14
C LEU A 426 -20.62 19.39 20.85
N GLU A 427 -21.81 18.79 20.90
CA GLU A 427 -23.09 19.49 20.75
C GLU A 427 -23.26 20.60 21.80
N LEU A 428 -22.94 20.28 23.07
CA LEU A 428 -22.97 21.23 24.17
C LEU A 428 -21.98 22.38 23.94
N LEU A 429 -20.75 22.08 23.50
CA LEU A 429 -19.75 23.09 23.18
C LEU A 429 -20.13 23.94 21.96
N ALA A 430 -20.79 23.34 20.96
CA ALA A 430 -21.29 24.02 19.78
C ALA A 430 -22.51 24.93 20.06
N GLY A 431 -23.15 24.76 21.23
CA GLY A 431 -24.39 25.43 21.58
C GLY A 431 -25.57 24.95 20.73
N GLY A 432 -25.57 23.68 20.32
CA GLY A 432 -26.61 23.09 19.47
C GLY A 432 -26.58 23.50 17.99
N ARG A 433 -25.46 24.10 17.53
CA ARG A 433 -25.37 24.69 16.18
C ARG A 433 -24.54 23.83 15.23
N GLU A 434 -25.20 23.34 14.18
CA GLU A 434 -24.55 22.67 13.06
C GLU A 434 -23.42 23.50 12.43
N SER A 435 -23.62 24.83 12.33
CA SER A 435 -22.65 25.74 11.74
C SER A 435 -21.32 25.79 12.50
N ALA A 436 -21.31 25.54 13.81
CA ALA A 436 -20.08 25.51 14.61
C ALA A 436 -19.22 24.28 14.27
N PHE A 437 -19.84 23.12 14.04
CA PHE A 437 -19.14 21.94 13.52
C PHE A 437 -18.58 22.21 12.12
N ALA A 438 -19.39 22.81 11.23
CA ALA A 438 -19.00 23.09 9.87
C ALA A 438 -17.83 24.09 9.79
N GLU A 439 -17.86 25.16 10.59
CA GLU A 439 -16.77 26.16 10.68
C GLU A 439 -15.48 25.53 11.20
N THR A 440 -15.58 24.70 12.24
CA THR A 440 -14.44 23.98 12.82
C THR A 440 -13.82 23.03 11.80
N ALA A 441 -14.63 22.18 11.16
CA ALA A 441 -14.16 21.25 10.15
C ALA A 441 -13.55 21.97 8.94
N ARG A 442 -14.16 23.08 8.47
CA ARG A 442 -13.62 23.90 7.38
C ARG A 442 -12.27 24.54 7.74
N THR A 443 -12.13 25.01 8.99
CA THR A 443 -10.87 25.55 9.50
C THR A 443 -9.78 24.48 9.55
N LEU A 444 -10.09 23.29 10.06
CA LEU A 444 -9.16 22.15 10.10
C LEU A 444 -8.75 21.71 8.70
N LEU A 445 -9.70 21.63 7.75
CA LEU A 445 -9.38 21.37 6.34
C LEU A 445 -8.44 22.42 5.75
N GLY A 446 -8.66 23.71 6.04
CA GLY A 446 -7.79 24.80 5.60
C GLY A 446 -6.35 24.69 6.13
N ARG A 447 -6.15 24.02 7.27
CA ARG A 447 -4.83 23.73 7.86
C ARG A 447 -4.22 22.41 7.38
N GLY A 448 -4.96 21.59 6.63
CA GLY A 448 -4.54 20.24 6.22
C GLY A 448 -4.77 19.16 7.29
N ASP A 449 -5.49 19.47 8.37
CA ASP A 449 -5.80 18.56 9.48
C ASP A 449 -6.98 17.64 9.14
N HIS A 450 -6.88 16.93 8.02
CA HIS A 450 -7.98 16.14 7.47
C HIS A 450 -8.52 15.08 8.42
N ALA A 451 -7.68 14.43 9.24
CA ALA A 451 -8.13 13.43 10.21
C ALA A 451 -9.00 14.05 11.33
N LEU A 452 -8.63 15.24 11.81
CA LEU A 452 -9.42 15.96 12.81
C LEU A 452 -10.71 16.51 12.20
N ALA A 453 -10.64 17.05 10.98
CA ALA A 453 -11.82 17.52 10.25
C ALA A 453 -12.83 16.38 10.03
N LEU A 454 -12.35 15.19 9.65
CA LEU A 454 -13.18 14.00 9.51
C LEU A 454 -13.89 13.66 10.82
N LYS A 455 -13.15 13.62 11.94
CA LYS A 455 -13.71 13.32 13.26
C LYS A 455 -14.80 14.32 13.67
N VAL A 456 -14.57 15.61 13.46
CA VAL A 456 -15.55 16.67 13.76
C VAL A 456 -16.81 16.51 12.88
N ALA A 457 -16.64 16.27 11.58
CA ALA A 457 -17.76 16.08 10.67
C ALA A 457 -18.57 14.81 11.00
N ASP A 458 -17.91 13.68 11.28
CA ASP A 458 -18.56 12.43 11.67
C ASP A 458 -19.38 12.59 12.95
N LEU A 459 -18.82 13.24 13.98
CA LEU A 459 -19.55 13.48 15.23
C LEU A 459 -20.70 14.46 15.04
N GLY A 460 -20.52 15.53 14.27
CA GLY A 460 -21.61 16.48 13.97
C GLY A 460 -22.77 15.81 13.22
N LEU A 461 -22.47 14.89 12.29
CA LEU A 461 -23.49 14.13 11.55
C LEU A 461 -24.32 13.18 12.42
N ILE A 462 -23.89 12.84 13.64
CA ILE A 462 -24.71 12.02 14.56
C ILE A 462 -25.97 12.80 15.00
N ASN A 463 -25.82 14.09 15.27
CA ASN A 463 -26.91 14.97 15.72
C ASN A 463 -27.56 15.75 14.57
N HIS A 464 -26.81 16.02 13.49
CA HIS A 464 -27.26 16.75 12.31
C HIS A 464 -27.22 15.87 11.05
N ARG A 465 -27.92 14.73 11.10
CA ARG A 465 -27.86 13.66 10.07
C ARG A 465 -28.14 14.13 8.64
N GLU A 466 -29.04 15.09 8.49
CA GLU A 466 -29.45 15.64 7.19
C GLU A 466 -28.58 16.82 6.72
N SER A 467 -27.50 17.18 7.45
CA SER A 467 -26.61 18.26 7.02
C SER A 467 -25.80 17.87 5.80
N SER A 468 -26.19 18.41 4.64
CA SER A 468 -25.41 18.32 3.41
C SER A 468 -24.04 19.02 3.53
N THR A 469 -23.94 20.08 4.34
CA THR A 469 -22.67 20.79 4.61
C THR A 469 -21.68 19.89 5.32
N LEU A 470 -22.09 19.22 6.41
CA LEU A 470 -21.21 18.32 7.13
C LEU A 470 -20.85 17.08 6.31
N ALA A 471 -21.80 16.55 5.53
CA ALA A 471 -21.54 15.46 4.59
C ALA A 471 -20.49 15.84 3.54
N ASP A 472 -20.54 17.04 2.96
CA ASP A 472 -19.50 17.53 2.04
C ASP A 472 -18.14 17.68 2.74
N LEU A 473 -18.11 18.27 3.94
CA LEU A 473 -16.88 18.43 4.70
C LEU A 473 -16.25 17.08 5.08
N ARG A 474 -17.07 16.09 5.45
CA ARG A 474 -16.64 14.69 5.68
C ARG A 474 -16.00 14.11 4.42
N ARG A 475 -16.66 14.23 3.26
CA ARG A 475 -16.14 13.75 1.97
C ARG A 475 -14.80 14.40 1.64
N ARG A 476 -14.69 15.73 1.76
CA ARG A 476 -13.45 16.48 1.51
C ARG A 476 -12.32 16.08 2.46
N ALA A 477 -12.63 15.78 3.72
CA ALA A 477 -11.65 15.26 4.67
C ALA A 477 -11.13 13.88 4.25
N LEU A 478 -12.02 12.98 3.83
CA LEU A 478 -11.64 11.66 3.30
C LEU A 478 -10.82 11.77 2.02
N ASP A 479 -11.18 12.66 1.09
CA ASP A 479 -10.42 12.90 -0.13
C ASP A 479 -9.00 13.42 0.17
N GLY A 480 -8.85 14.31 1.14
CA GLY A 480 -7.54 14.76 1.62
C GLY A 480 -6.71 13.63 2.25
N LEU A 481 -7.34 12.76 3.05
CA LEU A 481 -6.69 11.59 3.64
C LEU A 481 -6.26 10.55 2.59
N ARG A 482 -7.11 10.28 1.60
CA ARG A 482 -6.78 9.42 0.46
C ARG A 482 -5.58 10.01 -0.29
N ALA A 483 -5.62 11.29 -0.65
CA ALA A 483 -4.51 11.95 -1.35
C ALA A 483 -3.21 11.91 -0.54
N ARG A 484 -3.28 12.09 0.79
CA ARG A 484 -2.11 12.03 1.69
C ARG A 484 -1.47 10.65 1.76
N HIS A 485 -2.27 9.58 1.74
CA HIS A 485 -1.80 8.23 2.04
C HIS A 485 -1.53 7.34 0.81
N GLN A 486 -1.94 7.78 -0.39
CA GLN A 486 -1.87 7.00 -1.64
C GLN A 486 -0.50 6.33 -1.93
N GLN A 487 0.63 6.95 -1.55
CA GLN A 487 1.98 6.47 -1.89
C GLN A 487 2.55 5.49 -0.86
N LEU A 488 2.60 5.89 0.41
CA LEU A 488 3.38 5.20 1.45
C LEU A 488 2.53 4.45 2.48
N ASN A 489 1.20 4.55 2.41
CA ASN A 489 0.31 3.84 3.32
C ASN A 489 -0.97 3.38 2.60
N PRO A 490 -0.88 2.32 1.77
CA PRO A 490 -2.01 1.85 0.99
C PRO A 490 -3.16 1.34 1.87
N PHE A 491 -2.90 0.79 3.07
CA PHE A 491 -3.97 0.32 3.96
C PHE A 491 -4.87 1.49 4.37
N LYS A 492 -4.29 2.62 4.81
CA LYS A 492 -5.07 3.82 5.08
C LYS A 492 -5.79 4.33 3.84
N PHE A 493 -5.12 4.34 2.68
CA PHE A 493 -5.76 4.75 1.42
C PHE A 493 -6.99 3.90 1.08
N ILE A 494 -6.91 2.58 1.26
CA ILE A 494 -8.00 1.63 1.03
C ILE A 494 -9.16 1.91 2.01
N ILE A 495 -8.86 1.99 3.31
CA ILE A 495 -9.87 2.26 4.36
C ILE A 495 -10.58 3.60 4.12
N TYR A 496 -9.83 4.66 3.82
CA TYR A 496 -10.44 5.96 3.54
C TYR A 496 -11.23 5.98 2.23
N SER A 497 -10.90 5.12 1.27
CA SER A 497 -11.69 4.95 0.05
C SER A 497 -13.00 4.21 0.32
N GLU A 498 -12.97 3.17 1.17
CA GLU A 498 -14.18 2.48 1.67
C GLU A 498 -15.11 3.47 2.40
N TRP A 499 -14.57 4.23 3.36
CA TRP A 499 -15.38 5.18 4.15
C TRP A 499 -15.93 6.34 3.31
N ALA A 500 -15.27 6.66 2.19
CA ALA A 500 -15.76 7.63 1.21
C ALA A 500 -16.77 7.02 0.24
N GLY A 501 -16.84 5.69 0.11
CA GLY A 501 -17.59 5.01 -0.95
C GLY A 501 -17.12 5.43 -2.35
N ALA A 502 -15.83 5.71 -2.51
CA ALA A 502 -15.29 6.32 -3.72
C ALA A 502 -14.25 5.43 -4.38
N ASP A 503 -14.62 4.90 -5.54
CA ASP A 503 -13.72 4.16 -6.42
C ASP A 503 -12.64 5.09 -6.99
N LEU A 504 -11.48 4.50 -7.26
CA LEU A 504 -10.45 5.04 -8.11
C LEU A 504 -10.18 3.96 -9.19
N PRO A 505 -10.70 4.11 -10.41
CA PRO A 505 -10.52 3.15 -11.50
C PRO A 505 -9.06 2.98 -11.95
N PRO A 506 -8.72 1.88 -12.66
CA PRO A 506 -7.39 1.66 -13.25
C PRO A 506 -6.89 2.80 -14.12
N VAL A 507 -5.56 2.86 -14.27
CA VAL A 507 -4.91 3.65 -15.32
C VAL A 507 -4.67 2.73 -16.52
N GLU A 508 -5.09 3.16 -17.71
CA GLU A 508 -5.02 2.36 -18.95
C GLU A 508 -3.95 2.83 -19.95
#